data_AF-A0A4Y9FME0-F1
#
_entry.id   AF-A0A4Y9FME0-F1
#
_cell.length_a   1.000
_cell.length_b   1.000
_cell.length_c   1.000
_cell.angle_alpha   90.00
_cell.angle_beta   90.00
_cell.angle_gamma   90.00
#
_symmetry.space_group_name_H-M   'P 1'
#
loop_
_entity.id
_entity.type
_entity.pdbx_description
1 polymer ?
#
loop_
_entity_poly.entity_id
_entity_poly.type
_entity_poly.pdbx_seq_one_letter_code
_entity_poly.pdbx_strand_id
1 'polypeptide(L)'
;MTKCLLAVIRWREVYSGSAYLYGSSLDFSDEAVLFQNPRLASGKPIVSFLSRTNYQGNRRSPDLPVLTPNQTYFLERDILAEPAGRLFVQIDFFNRQNEKISFEVLRQGVEQFTCPADTFSYKISILSAGCTQIRFKEMRLYQEEEPVEMKREIPLQKCYTEKQLPEELQFVKPLIQLI
;
A
#
# COMPACT_ATOMS: atom_id res chain seq x y z
N MET A 1 13.00 8.66 15.16
CA MET A 1 11.83 8.09 14.45
C MET A 1 12.34 6.93 13.63
N THR A 2 12.03 5.71 14.04
CA THR A 2 12.39 4.50 13.31
C THR A 2 11.23 4.17 12.38
N LYS A 3 11.51 4.03 11.08
CA LYS A 3 10.49 3.69 10.08
C LYS A 3 10.87 2.36 9.44
N CYS A 4 9.93 1.44 9.33
CA CYS A 4 10.15 0.14 8.73
C CYS A 4 9.71 0.16 7.26
N LEU A 5 10.53 -0.36 6.35
CA LEU A 5 10.18 -0.46 4.94
C LEU A 5 9.10 -1.54 4.78
N LEU A 6 7.92 -1.12 4.32
CA LEU A 6 6.77 -2.00 4.20
C LEU A 6 6.61 -2.54 2.78
N ALA A 7 6.82 -1.70 1.75
CA ALA A 7 6.77 -2.15 0.36
C ALA A 7 7.59 -1.27 -0.58
N VAL A 8 8.09 -1.88 -1.65
CA VAL A 8 8.68 -1.19 -2.81
C VAL A 8 7.75 -1.36 -4.01
N ILE A 9 7.23 -0.25 -4.51
CA ILE A 9 6.24 -0.19 -5.57
C ILE A 9 6.96 0.18 -6.86
N ARG A 10 6.84 -0.69 -7.87
CA ARG A 10 7.44 -0.51 -9.19
C ARG A 10 6.39 -0.57 -10.28
N TRP A 11 6.57 0.25 -11.33
CA TRP A 11 5.77 0.16 -12.53
C TRP A 11 6.37 -0.92 -13.43
N ARG A 12 5.79 -2.12 -13.41
CA ARG A 12 6.31 -3.26 -14.18
C ARG A 12 5.52 -3.50 -15.47
N GLU A 13 4.21 -3.34 -15.39
CA GLU A 13 3.29 -3.70 -16.47
C GLU A 13 2.20 -2.64 -16.61
N VAL A 14 1.55 -2.64 -17.77
CA VAL A 14 0.37 -1.81 -18.04
C VAL A 14 -0.87 -2.68 -18.01
N TYR A 15 -1.75 -2.41 -17.05
CA TYR A 15 -3.07 -3.01 -17.00
C TYR A 15 -4.12 -2.07 -17.63
N SER A 16 -5.22 -2.63 -18.11
CA SER A 16 -6.35 -1.85 -18.63
C SER A 16 -6.82 -0.81 -17.61
N GLY A 17 -6.86 0.46 -18.03
CA GLY A 17 -7.27 1.59 -17.17
C GLY A 17 -6.27 1.99 -16.07
N SER A 18 -5.11 1.34 -15.98
CA SER A 18 -4.10 1.66 -14.95
C SER A 18 -3.21 2.84 -15.30
N ALA A 19 -3.01 3.11 -16.59
CA ALA A 19 -2.16 4.18 -17.09
C ALA A 19 -2.84 4.95 -18.22
N TYR A 20 -2.41 6.21 -18.42
CA TYR A 20 -2.90 7.04 -19.51
C TYR A 20 -2.17 6.71 -20.81
N LEU A 21 -2.83 6.03 -21.75
CA LEU A 21 -2.19 5.55 -22.97
C LEU A 21 -2.42 6.45 -24.20
N TYR A 22 -3.41 7.33 -24.16
CA TYR A 22 -3.77 8.16 -25.31
C TYR A 22 -2.66 9.13 -25.68
N GLY A 23 -2.02 8.90 -26.83
CA GLY A 23 -0.91 9.73 -27.31
C GLY A 23 0.35 9.67 -26.44
N SER A 24 0.50 8.60 -25.65
CA SER A 24 1.65 8.43 -24.75
C SER A 24 2.60 7.34 -25.27
N SER A 25 3.90 7.57 -25.13
CA SER A 25 4.94 6.55 -25.31
C SER A 25 5.39 6.03 -23.94
N LEU A 26 5.65 4.72 -23.86
CA LEU A 26 6.04 4.02 -22.65
C LEU A 26 7.20 3.09 -22.95
N ASP A 27 8.36 3.38 -22.37
CA ASP A 27 9.55 2.54 -22.48
C ASP A 27 9.85 1.91 -21.13
N PHE A 28 9.78 0.58 -21.08
CA PHE A 28 10.11 -0.21 -19.89
C PHE A 28 11.59 -0.61 -19.93
N SER A 29 12.35 -0.19 -18.92
CA SER A 29 13.71 -0.67 -18.67
C SER A 29 13.78 -1.35 -17.31
N ASP A 30 14.82 -2.15 -17.06
CA ASP A 30 15.00 -2.86 -15.79
C ASP A 30 15.08 -1.92 -14.59
N GLU A 31 15.57 -0.69 -14.80
CA GLU A 31 15.73 0.32 -13.74
C GLU A 31 14.53 1.24 -13.58
N ALA A 32 13.89 1.65 -14.68
CA ALA A 32 12.87 2.69 -14.68
C ALA A 32 11.90 2.57 -15.87
N VAL A 33 10.73 3.18 -15.72
CA VAL A 33 9.77 3.38 -16.82
C VAL A 33 9.83 4.82 -17.27
N LEU A 34 10.07 5.03 -18.56
CA LEU A 34 9.98 6.33 -19.20
C LEU A 34 8.59 6.50 -19.80
N PHE A 35 7.91 7.56 -19.38
CA PHE A 35 6.62 7.97 -19.92
C PHE A 35 6.78 9.31 -20.63
N GLN A 36 6.28 9.42 -21.86
CA GLN A 36 6.31 10.66 -22.63
C GLN A 36 4.94 10.95 -23.23
N ASN A 37 4.43 12.16 -22.96
CA ASN A 37 3.24 12.68 -23.63
C ASN A 37 3.26 14.22 -23.61
N PRO A 38 3.68 14.86 -24.72
CA PRO A 38 3.72 16.32 -24.83
C PRO A 38 2.34 17.01 -24.77
N ARG A 39 1.25 16.25 -24.97
CA ARG A 39 -0.13 16.77 -25.02
C ARG A 39 -0.96 16.34 -23.82
N LEU A 40 -0.32 15.80 -22.77
CA LEU A 40 -1.02 15.40 -21.57
C LEU A 40 -1.56 16.63 -20.83
N ALA A 41 -2.88 16.67 -20.66
CA ALA A 41 -3.52 17.72 -19.89
C ALA A 41 -3.12 17.63 -18.40
N SER A 42 -2.98 18.78 -17.75
CA SER A 42 -2.74 18.86 -16.32
C SER A 42 -3.91 18.24 -15.53
N GLY A 43 -3.61 17.60 -14.41
CA GLY A 43 -4.56 16.90 -13.55
C GLY A 43 -4.97 15.51 -14.04
N LYS A 44 -4.40 15.01 -15.15
CA LYS A 44 -4.65 13.63 -15.60
C LYS A 44 -3.74 12.64 -14.86
N PRO A 45 -4.26 11.48 -14.43
CA PRO A 45 -3.44 10.42 -13.83
C PRO A 45 -2.60 9.75 -14.91
N ILE A 46 -1.28 9.72 -14.75
CA ILE A 46 -0.35 9.00 -15.62
C ILE A 46 -0.43 7.51 -15.35
N VAL A 47 -0.39 7.11 -14.07
CA VAL A 47 -0.46 5.71 -13.63
C VAL A 47 -1.08 5.61 -12.24
N SER A 48 -1.79 4.51 -11.98
CA SER A 48 -2.46 4.21 -10.72
C SER A 48 -2.16 2.79 -10.23
N PHE A 49 -1.81 2.70 -8.95
CA PHE A 49 -1.57 1.46 -8.21
C PHE A 49 -2.72 1.19 -7.24
N LEU A 50 -3.11 -0.08 -7.10
CA LEU A 50 -4.30 -0.47 -6.34
C LEU A 50 -3.94 -1.43 -5.20
N SER A 51 -4.54 -1.22 -4.03
CA SER A 51 -4.40 -2.14 -2.88
C SER A 51 -5.40 -3.31 -2.91
N ARG A 52 -6.42 -3.21 -3.76
CA ARG A 52 -7.43 -4.25 -3.94
C ARG A 52 -7.79 -4.34 -5.41
N THR A 53 -7.80 -5.55 -5.93
CA THR A 53 -8.17 -5.85 -7.31
C THR A 53 -9.10 -7.06 -7.35
N ASN A 54 -9.88 -7.18 -8.43
CA ASN A 54 -10.62 -8.40 -8.74
C ASN A 54 -9.88 -9.12 -9.86
N TYR A 55 -9.31 -10.29 -9.57
CA TYR A 55 -8.52 -11.03 -10.56
C TYR A 55 -9.34 -11.50 -11.76
N GLN A 56 -10.59 -11.93 -11.57
CA GLN A 56 -11.42 -12.46 -12.67
C GLN A 56 -11.71 -11.39 -13.73
N GLY A 57 -11.94 -10.14 -13.30
CA GLY A 57 -12.20 -9.02 -14.21
C GLY A 57 -10.92 -8.34 -14.69
N ASN A 58 -9.98 -8.08 -13.79
CA ASN A 58 -8.84 -7.21 -14.07
C ASN A 58 -7.58 -7.99 -14.49
N ARG A 59 -7.52 -9.30 -14.22
CA ARG A 59 -6.32 -10.16 -14.38
C ARG A 59 -5.06 -9.54 -13.76
N ARG A 60 -5.25 -8.84 -12.65
CA ARG A 60 -4.24 -8.01 -11.97
C ARG A 60 -4.23 -8.34 -10.50
N SER A 61 -3.07 -8.66 -9.94
CA SER A 61 -2.88 -8.72 -8.49
C SER A 61 -2.75 -7.30 -7.90
N PRO A 62 -3.09 -7.08 -6.62
CA PRO A 62 -2.83 -5.80 -5.98
C PRO A 62 -1.34 -5.44 -6.04
N ASP A 63 -1.02 -4.18 -6.34
CA ASP A 63 0.36 -3.68 -6.32
C ASP A 63 0.74 -3.14 -4.95
N LEU A 64 -0.27 -2.79 -4.16
CA LEU A 64 -0.12 -2.13 -2.87
C LEU A 64 -0.46 -3.09 -1.73
N PRO A 65 0.28 -3.02 -0.61
CA PRO A 65 0.02 -3.80 0.60
C PRO A 65 -1.26 -3.31 1.29
N VAL A 66 -1.72 -4.04 2.31
CA VAL A 66 -2.82 -3.59 3.16
C VAL A 66 -2.30 -2.63 4.22
N LEU A 67 -3.01 -1.53 4.47
CA LEU A 67 -2.69 -0.57 5.54
C LEU A 67 -3.56 -0.83 6.77
N THR A 68 -2.99 -0.57 7.94
CA THR A 68 -3.72 -0.57 9.20
C THR A 68 -4.40 0.79 9.38
N PRO A 69 -5.71 0.82 9.68
CA PRO A 69 -6.41 2.06 9.95
C PRO A 69 -5.83 2.80 11.17
N ASN A 70 -5.88 4.13 11.14
CA ASN A 70 -5.30 5.04 12.15
C ASN A 70 -3.77 4.97 12.30
N GLN A 71 -3.06 4.27 11.41
CA GLN A 71 -1.60 4.26 11.40
C GLN A 71 -1.04 5.33 10.47
N THR A 72 0.11 5.89 10.87
CA THR A 72 0.93 6.78 10.07
C THR A 72 1.89 6.00 9.15
N TYR A 73 1.97 6.45 7.90
CA TYR A 73 2.87 5.93 6.89
C TYR A 73 3.67 7.06 6.25
N PHE A 74 4.81 6.70 5.65
CA PHE A 74 5.63 7.62 4.86
C PHE A 74 5.75 7.09 3.43
N LEU A 75 5.50 7.95 2.45
CA LEU A 75 5.73 7.65 1.05
C LEU A 75 6.96 8.41 0.56
N GLU A 76 7.96 7.67 0.12
CA GLU A 76 9.10 8.21 -0.62
C GLU A 76 8.91 7.91 -2.10
N ARG A 77 9.14 8.91 -2.96
CA ARG A 77 9.04 8.75 -4.42
C ARG A 77 10.38 9.06 -5.09
N ASP A 78 10.86 8.11 -5.89
CA ASP A 78 11.99 8.30 -6.81
C ASP A 78 11.44 8.44 -8.23
N ILE A 79 10.93 9.64 -8.52
CA ILE A 79 10.28 9.98 -9.78
C ILE A 79 10.76 11.37 -10.22
N LEU A 80 11.29 11.43 -11.43
CA LEU A 80 11.71 12.67 -12.07
C LEU A 80 10.70 13.06 -13.14
N ALA A 81 10.36 14.34 -13.20
CA ALA A 81 9.46 14.89 -14.20
C ALA A 81 10.17 16.00 -14.98
N GLU A 82 9.83 16.13 -16.25
CA GLU A 82 10.25 17.23 -17.11
C GLU A 82 9.00 17.94 -17.63
N PRO A 83 8.84 19.26 -17.37
CA PRO A 83 9.67 20.11 -16.50
C PRO A 83 9.66 19.69 -15.02
N ALA A 84 10.75 20.02 -14.31
CA ALA A 84 10.95 19.61 -12.91
C ALA A 84 9.81 20.09 -11.98
N GLY A 85 9.43 19.22 -11.03
CA GLY A 85 8.41 19.53 -10.02
C GLY A 85 6.96 19.55 -10.53
N ARG A 86 6.71 19.21 -11.80
CA ARG A 86 5.36 19.22 -12.39
C ARG A 86 4.63 17.88 -12.28
N LEU A 87 4.67 17.32 -11.09
CA LEU A 87 4.08 16.03 -10.74
C LEU A 87 3.62 16.06 -9.29
N PHE A 88 2.50 15.42 -9.00
CA PHE A 88 2.09 15.13 -7.63
C PHE A 88 1.50 13.72 -7.55
N VAL A 89 1.58 13.14 -6.36
CA VAL A 89 1.01 11.84 -6.04
C VAL A 89 -0.26 12.09 -5.23
N GLN A 90 -1.35 11.43 -5.59
CA GLN A 90 -2.59 11.48 -4.84
C GLN A 90 -2.91 10.09 -4.30
N ILE A 91 -3.24 10.03 -3.02
CA ILE A 91 -3.69 8.82 -2.34
C ILE A 91 -5.19 8.97 -2.11
N ASP A 92 -5.99 8.12 -2.73
CA ASP A 92 -7.45 8.07 -2.51
C ASP A 92 -7.77 6.90 -1.56
N PHE A 93 -8.52 7.14 -0.49
CA PHE A 93 -8.98 6.13 0.46
C PHE A 93 -10.45 5.79 0.23
N PHE A 94 -10.79 4.50 0.28
CA PHE A 94 -12.13 3.99 0.00
C PHE A 94 -12.66 3.10 1.14
N ASN A 95 -13.96 3.19 1.38
CA ASN A 95 -14.66 2.30 2.31
C ASN A 95 -14.96 0.93 1.68
N ARG A 96 -15.61 0.04 2.44
CA ARG A 96 -15.97 -1.31 1.97
C ARG A 96 -16.95 -1.28 0.78
N GLN A 97 -17.78 -0.23 0.70
CA GLN A 97 -18.74 0.05 -0.36
C GLN A 97 -18.11 0.69 -1.61
N ASN A 98 -16.79 0.88 -1.62
CA ASN A 98 -16.02 1.49 -2.71
C ASN A 98 -16.32 2.99 -2.91
N GLU A 99 -16.79 3.66 -1.87
CA GLU A 99 -16.97 5.12 -1.84
C GLU A 99 -15.69 5.78 -1.32
N LYS A 100 -15.33 6.91 -1.91
CA LYS A 100 -14.14 7.67 -1.52
C LYS A 100 -14.41 8.39 -0.20
N ILE A 101 -13.64 8.05 0.84
CA ILE A 101 -13.75 8.63 2.19
C ILE A 101 -12.95 9.93 2.25
N SER A 102 -11.68 9.87 1.82
CA SER A 102 -10.76 10.99 1.86
C SER A 102 -9.67 10.84 0.80
N PHE A 103 -8.84 11.85 0.66
CA PHE A 103 -7.64 11.79 -0.15
C PHE A 103 -6.55 12.69 0.41
N GLU A 104 -5.31 12.34 0.07
CA GLU A 104 -4.12 13.13 0.38
C GLU A 104 -3.35 13.42 -0.91
N VAL A 105 -2.74 14.61 -1.00
CA VAL A 105 -1.95 15.03 -2.16
C VAL A 105 -0.53 15.35 -1.73
N LEU A 106 0.41 14.55 -2.22
CA LEU A 106 1.83 14.62 -1.92
C LEU A 106 2.59 15.23 -3.11
N ARG A 107 3.35 16.30 -2.86
CA ARG A 107 4.09 17.07 -3.88
C ARG A 107 5.60 16.95 -3.74
N GLN A 108 6.10 16.78 -2.54
CA GLN A 108 7.50 16.62 -2.16
C GLN A 108 7.96 15.17 -2.32
N GLY A 109 9.26 14.93 -2.14
CA GLY A 109 9.89 13.63 -2.35
C GLY A 109 9.61 12.61 -1.24
N VAL A 110 9.47 13.08 0.01
CA VAL A 110 9.17 12.27 1.19
C VAL A 110 8.08 12.96 1.97
N GLU A 111 6.93 12.31 2.14
CA GLU A 111 5.81 12.88 2.89
C GLU A 111 5.15 11.84 3.79
N GLN A 112 4.61 12.33 4.90
CA GLN A 112 3.85 11.57 5.88
C GLN A 112 2.36 11.65 5.56
N PHE A 113 1.65 10.55 5.71
CA PHE A 113 0.19 10.52 5.64
C PHE A 113 -0.38 9.54 6.68
N THR A 114 -1.59 9.81 7.15
CA THR A 114 -2.29 8.95 8.11
C THR A 114 -3.44 8.23 7.42
N CYS A 115 -3.55 6.93 7.64
CA CYS A 115 -4.64 6.14 7.08
C CYS A 115 -5.94 6.36 7.89
N PRO A 116 -7.05 6.81 7.28
CA PRO A 116 -8.32 6.98 7.99
C PRO A 116 -8.86 5.67 8.59
N ALA A 117 -9.59 5.76 9.71
CA ALA A 117 -10.16 4.62 10.44
C ALA A 117 -11.04 3.69 9.57
N ASP A 118 -11.84 4.26 8.68
CA ASP A 118 -12.80 3.50 7.85
C ASP A 118 -12.19 2.99 6.53
N THR A 119 -10.87 3.09 6.37
CA THR A 119 -10.20 2.67 5.14
C THR A 119 -10.26 1.17 4.97
N PHE A 120 -10.87 0.74 3.87
CA PHE A 120 -10.86 -0.66 3.45
C PHE A 120 -9.86 -0.91 2.31
N SER A 121 -9.73 0.05 1.39
CA SER A 121 -8.79 -0.02 0.28
C SER A 121 -8.33 1.37 -0.12
N TYR A 122 -7.21 1.46 -0.81
CA TYR A 122 -6.66 2.72 -1.27
C TYR A 122 -6.03 2.58 -2.64
N LYS A 123 -5.85 3.73 -3.29
CA LYS A 123 -5.27 3.86 -4.61
C LYS A 123 -4.25 4.99 -4.58
N ILE A 124 -3.05 4.70 -5.06
CA ILE A 124 -2.01 5.71 -5.26
C ILE A 124 -1.98 6.04 -6.74
N SER A 125 -2.24 7.31 -7.09
CA SER A 125 -2.24 7.81 -8.46
C SER A 125 -1.17 8.86 -8.63
N ILE A 126 -0.45 8.80 -9.74
CA ILE A 126 0.55 9.80 -10.10
C ILE A 126 -0.09 10.73 -11.12
N LEU A 127 -0.17 12.02 -10.83
CA LEU A 127 -0.85 13.00 -11.67
C LEU A 127 0.13 13.98 -12.28
N SER A 128 -0.14 14.35 -13.54
CA SER A 128 0.61 15.40 -14.22
C SER A 128 0.18 16.76 -13.71
N ALA A 129 1.14 17.63 -13.39
CA ALA A 129 0.90 19.07 -13.22
C ALA A 129 1.46 19.87 -14.41
N GLY A 130 1.31 19.33 -15.63
CA GLY A 130 1.87 19.92 -16.85
C GLY A 130 3.30 19.47 -17.14
N CYS A 131 3.62 18.21 -16.81
CA CYS A 131 4.82 17.54 -17.27
C CYS A 131 4.60 16.92 -18.65
N THR A 132 5.65 16.89 -19.45
CA THR A 132 5.69 16.27 -20.78
C THR A 132 6.35 14.89 -20.74
N GLN A 133 7.26 14.68 -19.79
CA GLN A 133 7.98 13.43 -19.62
C GLN A 133 8.13 13.10 -18.12
N ILE A 134 8.10 11.80 -17.80
CA ILE A 134 8.36 11.27 -16.46
C ILE A 134 9.29 10.07 -16.57
N ARG A 135 10.29 10.04 -15.69
CA ARG A 135 11.08 8.84 -15.40
C ARG A 135 10.66 8.31 -14.04
N PHE A 136 9.93 7.21 -14.03
CA PHE A 136 9.47 6.53 -12.83
C PHE A 136 10.45 5.40 -12.48
N LYS A 137 11.11 5.48 -11.33
CA LYS A 137 11.99 4.40 -10.85
C LYS A 137 11.26 3.50 -9.86
N GLU A 138 10.93 4.03 -8.70
CA GLU A 138 10.16 3.33 -7.67
C GLU A 138 9.53 4.29 -6.66
N MET A 139 8.54 3.79 -5.92
CA MET A 139 8.06 4.42 -4.69
C MET A 139 8.26 3.46 -3.53
N ARG A 140 8.65 3.98 -2.38
CA ARG A 140 8.88 3.20 -1.16
C ARG A 140 7.89 3.63 -0.10
N LEU A 141 7.16 2.67 0.42
CA LEU A 141 6.20 2.87 1.48
C LEU A 141 6.79 2.37 2.79
N TYR A 142 6.80 3.24 3.79
CA TYR A 142 7.28 2.92 5.14
C TYR A 142 6.15 3.04 6.14
N GLN A 143 6.20 2.23 7.17
CA GLN A 143 5.33 2.33 8.34
C GLN A 143 6.10 2.99 9.48
N GLU A 144 5.43 3.87 10.22
CA GLU A 144 5.97 4.35 11.50
C GLU A 144 5.98 3.19 12.50
N GLU A 145 7.16 2.87 13.06
CA GLU A 145 7.21 1.94 14.18
C GLU A 145 6.68 2.68 15.41
N GLU A 146 5.46 2.35 15.82
CA GLU A 146 5.09 2.54 17.22
C GLU A 146 6.03 1.65 18.04
N PRO A 147 6.62 2.16 19.14
CA PRO A 147 7.34 1.30 20.06
C PRO A 147 6.34 0.26 20.52
N VAL A 148 6.50 -0.96 20.03
CA VAL A 148 5.73 -2.10 20.50
C VAL A 148 6.11 -2.22 21.97
N GLU A 149 5.26 -1.70 22.85
CA GLU A 149 5.19 -2.25 24.19
C GLU A 149 5.00 -3.74 23.96
N MET A 150 6.06 -4.51 24.20
CA MET A 150 5.99 -5.96 24.23
C MET A 150 4.82 -6.27 25.16
N LYS A 151 3.65 -6.55 24.60
CA LYS A 151 2.61 -7.26 25.32
C LYS A 151 3.32 -8.52 25.72
N ARG A 152 3.73 -8.59 26.99
CA ARG A 152 4.32 -9.78 27.58
C ARG A 152 3.46 -10.91 27.06
N GLU A 153 4.07 -11.82 26.30
CA GLU A 153 3.43 -13.08 25.99
C GLU A 153 3.10 -13.66 27.36
N ILE A 154 1.88 -13.46 27.82
CA ILE A 154 1.33 -14.30 28.86
C ILE A 154 1.29 -15.63 28.12
N PRO A 155 2.16 -16.60 28.45
CA PRO A 155 2.08 -17.89 27.79
C PRO A 155 0.63 -18.32 27.94
N LEU A 156 0.00 -18.70 26.82
CA LEU A 156 -1.33 -19.30 26.87
C LEU A 156 -1.17 -20.57 27.70
N GLN A 157 -1.35 -20.47 29.02
CA GLN A 157 -1.36 -21.60 29.94
C GLN A 157 -2.66 -22.36 29.68
N LYS A 158 -2.69 -23.11 28.58
CA LYS A 158 -3.66 -24.18 28.35
C LYS A 158 -3.19 -25.45 29.06
N CYS A 159 -2.75 -25.33 30.31
CA CYS A 159 -2.35 -26.45 31.14
C CYS A 159 -3.41 -26.59 32.23
N TYR A 160 -4.08 -27.73 32.28
CA TYR A 160 -4.95 -28.04 33.39
C TYR A 160 -4.05 -28.44 34.57
N THR A 161 -4.25 -27.82 35.73
CA THR A 161 -3.76 -28.39 36.99
C THR A 161 -4.50 -29.70 37.24
N GLU A 162 -3.88 -30.73 37.83
CA GLU A 162 -4.55 -32.05 38.06
C GLU A 162 -5.94 -31.95 38.74
N LYS A 163 -6.16 -30.89 39.54
CA LYS A 163 -7.41 -30.62 40.27
C LYS A 163 -8.47 -29.86 39.49
N GLN A 164 -8.15 -29.36 38.29
CA GLN A 164 -9.00 -28.49 37.47
C GLN A 164 -9.41 -29.14 36.13
N LEU A 165 -9.10 -30.44 35.94
CA LEU A 165 -9.48 -31.18 34.74
C LEU A 165 -11.00 -31.46 34.76
N PRO A 166 -11.79 -30.98 33.79
CA PRO A 166 -13.20 -31.32 33.66
C PRO A 166 -13.39 -32.84 33.47
N GLU A 167 -14.47 -33.41 34.05
CA GLU A 167 -14.79 -34.85 33.90
C GLU A 167 -14.91 -35.30 32.45
N GLU A 168 -15.35 -34.41 31.57
CA GLU A 168 -15.49 -34.61 30.12
C GLU A 168 -14.18 -34.99 29.42
N LEU A 169 -13.03 -34.61 30.01
CA LEU A 169 -11.70 -34.85 29.45
C LEU A 169 -10.96 -36.03 30.08
N GLN A 170 -11.61 -36.82 30.94
CA GLN A 170 -10.99 -37.93 31.65
C GLN A 170 -10.40 -39.00 30.71
N PHE A 171 -11.06 -39.28 29.58
CA PHE A 171 -10.62 -40.30 28.62
C PHE A 171 -9.38 -39.91 27.81
N VAL A 172 -9.07 -38.61 27.74
CA VAL A 172 -7.96 -38.06 26.97
C VAL A 172 -6.81 -37.60 27.88
N LYS A 173 -6.94 -37.82 29.20
CA LYS A 173 -5.94 -37.49 30.22
C LYS A 173 -4.49 -37.89 29.87
N PRO A 174 -4.19 -39.08 29.29
CA PRO A 174 -2.81 -39.44 28.95
C PRO A 174 -2.20 -38.63 27.79
N LEU A 175 -3.02 -37.86 27.05
CA LEU A 175 -2.58 -37.05 25.91
C LEU A 175 -2.48 -35.55 26.24
N ILE A 176 -2.79 -35.15 27.48
CA ILE A 176 -2.77 -33.76 27.93
C ILE A 176 -1.51 -33.52 28.77
N GLN A 177 -0.78 -32.43 28.49
CA GLN A 177 0.31 -31.98 29.35
C GLN A 177 -0.27 -31.27 30.58
N LEU A 178 -0.21 -31.95 31.72
CA LEU A 178 -0.61 -31.43 33.03
C LEU A 178 0.61 -30.80 33.72
N ILE A 179 0.39 -29.73 34.49
CA ILE A 179 1.38 -29.11 35.40
C ILE A 179 1.02 -29.48 36.84
#